data_AF-A0A258JLI1-F1
#
_entry.id   AF-A0A258JLI1-F1
#
_cell.length_a   1.000
_cell.length_b   1.000
_cell.length_c   1.000
_cell.angle_alpha   90.00
_cell.angle_beta   90.00
_cell.angle_gamma   90.00
#
_symmetry.space_group_name_H-M   'P 1'
#
loop_
_entity.id
_entity.type
_entity.pdbx_description
1 polymer ?
#
loop_
_entity_poly.entity_id
_entity_poly.type
_entity_poly.pdbx_seq_one_letter_code
_entity_poly.pdbx_strand_id
1 'polypeptide(L)'
;MAPLSVCVRERPLRPDGRHAPGRRERRTYRQLRRQRHLRVQSRRRHNPGRRFEPRHLGERDARIVHHEHPRHRVLSGDGVLAKTGTGTLTLSGTNTFTGATLVSEGTLTAGSTGALSASTALTVDTGATFNLDAAQLVIGSLAGAGTVTTGTNALIVGVNNADTTFSGTLTNTGVAWGSDARGTFSKTGTGTLTLESATIAGGEAYVLGGTIAISSGTTAVDYFSVGTATTSGTPNTGTLAISGGTLNVGVALQVGDWGGNGTVNQTGGTLNIAATCGISANCAAINIGNQGGTGTYNISAGTLSIQGG
;
A
#
# COMPACT_ATOMS: atom_id res chain seq x y z
N MET A 1 13.70 4.36 29.65
CA MET A 1 14.22 3.79 28.38
C MET A 1 13.90 4.77 27.28
N ALA A 2 14.90 5.39 26.66
CA ALA A 2 14.68 6.24 25.48
C ALA A 2 14.47 5.34 24.26
N PRO A 3 13.50 5.61 23.38
CA PRO A 3 13.29 4.79 22.18
C PRO A 3 14.50 4.95 21.25
N LEU A 4 15.12 3.84 20.86
CA LEU A 4 16.15 3.80 19.83
C LEU A 4 15.50 4.12 18.48
N SER A 5 15.66 5.35 17.98
CA SER A 5 15.24 5.73 16.63
C SER A 5 16.18 5.11 15.61
N VAL A 6 15.64 4.32 14.67
CA VAL A 6 16.40 3.85 13.51
C VAL A 6 16.27 4.93 12.43
N CYS A 7 17.25 5.83 12.39
CA CYS A 7 17.36 6.84 11.33
C CYS A 7 18.11 6.21 10.15
N VAL A 8 17.38 5.87 9.07
CA VAL A 8 18.01 5.41 7.83
C VAL A 8 18.28 6.65 6.97
N ARG A 9 19.49 7.20 7.08
CA ARG A 9 20.02 8.21 6.15
C ARG A 9 20.87 7.53 5.10
N GLU A 10 20.57 7.75 3.82
CA GLU A 10 21.56 7.47 2.78
C GLU A 10 22.67 8.52 2.82
N ARG A 11 23.90 8.08 2.52
CA ARG A 11 25.06 8.98 2.45
C ARG A 11 24.83 10.02 1.34
N PRO A 12 25.11 11.31 1.58
CA PRO A 12 25.00 12.31 0.53
C PRO A 12 25.95 11.98 -0.63
N LEU A 13 25.45 12.11 -1.85
CA LEU A 13 26.29 12.11 -3.05
C LEU A 13 27.27 13.28 -2.96
N ARG A 14 28.55 13.01 -3.20
CA ARG A 14 29.59 14.04 -3.25
C ARG A 14 29.28 15.02 -4.40
N PRO A 15 29.41 16.34 -4.18
CA PRO A 15 29.12 17.33 -5.20
C PRO A 15 30.34 17.52 -6.10
N ASP A 16 30.73 16.48 -6.85
CA ASP A 16 31.79 16.60 -7.87
C ASP A 16 31.41 15.76 -9.08
N GLY A 17 30.71 16.39 -10.04
CA GLY A 17 30.24 15.78 -11.27
C GLY A 17 31.37 15.35 -12.21
N ARG A 18 31.92 14.13 -12.03
CA ARG A 18 32.75 13.47 -13.05
C ARG A 18 32.36 12.01 -13.26
N HIS A 19 32.07 11.69 -14.51
CA HIS A 19 31.74 10.35 -15.01
C HIS A 19 32.94 9.38 -14.92
N ALA A 20 32.67 8.15 -14.48
CA ALA A 20 33.55 7.00 -14.70
C ALA A 20 33.21 6.33 -16.05
N PRO A 21 34.21 5.88 -16.84
CA PRO A 21 33.97 5.34 -18.17
C PRO A 21 33.43 3.91 -18.14
N GLY A 22 32.32 3.69 -18.85
CA GLY A 22 31.74 2.36 -19.05
C GLY A 22 32.48 1.53 -20.10
N ARG A 23 32.75 0.26 -19.78
CA ARG A 23 33.05 -0.78 -20.78
C ARG A 23 31.74 -1.44 -21.22
N ARG A 24 31.34 -1.24 -22.48
CA ARG A 24 30.26 -2.00 -23.13
C ARG A 24 30.84 -3.22 -23.85
N GLU A 25 30.42 -4.41 -23.43
CA GLU A 25 30.56 -5.62 -24.24
C GLU A 25 29.50 -5.62 -25.37
N ARG A 26 29.98 -5.74 -26.61
CA ARG A 26 29.17 -6.16 -27.76
C ARG A 26 29.48 -7.64 -28.01
N ARG A 27 28.47 -8.51 -27.99
CA ARG A 27 28.53 -9.80 -28.69
C ARG A 27 27.26 -10.02 -29.49
N THR A 28 27.42 -9.89 -30.80
CA THR A 28 26.49 -10.24 -31.87
C THR A 28 26.46 -11.76 -32.09
N TYR A 29 25.26 -12.26 -32.33
CA TYR A 29 24.91 -13.61 -32.78
C TYR A 29 25.60 -13.94 -34.13
N ARG A 30 26.37 -15.04 -34.22
CA ARG A 30 26.74 -15.65 -35.50
C ARG A 30 26.76 -17.19 -35.43
N GLN A 31 26.20 -17.74 -36.49
CA GLN A 31 25.80 -19.11 -36.76
C GLN A 31 26.98 -20.10 -36.78
N LEU A 32 26.78 -21.32 -36.28
CA LEU A 32 27.66 -22.46 -36.55
C LEU A 32 26.98 -23.48 -37.47
N ARG A 33 27.71 -23.77 -38.55
CA ARG A 33 27.37 -24.69 -39.64
C ARG A 33 27.39 -26.17 -39.20
N ARG A 34 26.55 -26.94 -39.88
CA ARG A 34 26.52 -28.42 -39.96
C ARG A 34 27.84 -29.02 -40.47
N GLN A 35 28.17 -30.24 -40.03
CA GLN A 35 28.44 -31.46 -40.85
C GLN A 35 28.83 -32.63 -39.91
N ARG A 36 28.00 -33.68 -39.81
CA ARG A 36 28.00 -34.98 -40.53
C ARG A 36 28.98 -36.05 -39.99
N HIS A 37 28.36 -37.11 -39.46
CA HIS A 37 28.65 -38.55 -39.54
C HIS A 37 30.08 -39.08 -39.24
N LEU A 38 30.18 -40.05 -38.32
CA LEU A 38 30.30 -41.50 -38.64
C LEU A 38 30.56 -42.37 -37.39
N ARG A 39 29.91 -43.55 -37.42
CA ARG A 39 30.30 -44.87 -36.87
C ARG A 39 30.45 -45.06 -35.36
N VAL A 40 29.41 -45.69 -34.82
CA VAL A 40 29.49 -46.67 -33.73
C VAL A 40 30.22 -47.92 -34.25
N GLN A 41 31.31 -48.30 -33.60
CA GLN A 41 31.74 -49.70 -33.54
C GLN A 41 32.04 -50.07 -32.10
N SER A 42 31.48 -51.22 -31.72
CA SER A 42 31.56 -51.81 -30.40
C SER A 42 32.64 -52.89 -30.36
N ARG A 43 33.15 -53.13 -29.15
CA ARG A 43 33.70 -54.38 -28.58
C ARG A 43 35.22 -54.56 -28.46
N ARG A 44 35.56 -54.97 -27.22
CA ARG A 44 36.69 -55.78 -26.71
C ARG A 44 38.01 -55.01 -26.53
N ARG A 45 38.77 -55.12 -25.43
CA ARG A 45 39.14 -56.31 -24.63
C ARG A 45 39.49 -55.98 -23.17
N HIS A 46 39.37 -57.01 -22.36
CA HIS A 46 39.86 -57.25 -21.01
C HIS A 46 41.39 -57.44 -20.98
N ASN A 47 42.13 -56.88 -20.00
CA ASN A 47 43.12 -57.56 -19.10
C ASN A 47 43.92 -56.55 -18.23
N PRO A 48 44.65 -56.97 -17.16
CA PRO A 48 44.63 -56.30 -15.87
C PRO A 48 46.06 -55.88 -15.41
N GLY A 49 46.12 -55.24 -14.23
CA GLY A 49 47.29 -55.27 -13.36
C GLY A 49 48.34 -54.16 -13.55
N ARG A 50 48.52 -53.36 -12.49
CA ARG A 50 49.77 -52.76 -11.94
C ARG A 50 49.37 -51.86 -10.75
N ARG A 51 49.48 -52.27 -9.48
CA ARG A 51 50.63 -52.36 -8.54
C ARG A 51 51.25 -50.98 -8.16
N PHE A 52 51.25 -50.69 -6.84
CA PHE A 52 51.99 -49.66 -6.04
C PHE A 52 51.56 -48.18 -6.25
N GLU A 53 51.42 -47.27 -5.27
CA GLU A 53 51.58 -47.17 -3.80
C GLU A 53 50.88 -45.85 -3.37
N PRO A 54 50.60 -45.57 -2.07
CA PRO A 54 49.81 -44.40 -1.65
C PRO A 54 50.71 -43.15 -1.49
N ARG A 55 50.33 -42.03 -2.11
CA ARG A 55 50.88 -40.71 -1.79
C ARG A 55 49.81 -39.64 -1.67
N HIS A 56 49.76 -39.07 -0.47
CA HIS A 56 49.51 -37.68 -0.12
C HIS A 56 48.23 -36.95 -0.58
N LEU A 57 47.38 -36.72 0.43
CA LEU A 57 46.58 -35.53 0.75
C LEU A 57 46.66 -34.31 -0.20
N GLY A 58 45.47 -33.78 -0.52
CA GLY A 58 45.19 -32.46 -1.11
C GLY A 58 44.43 -32.63 -2.42
N GLU A 59 43.23 -32.13 -2.66
CA GLU A 59 42.42 -31.08 -2.06
C GLU A 59 40.96 -31.55 -2.11
N ARG A 60 40.23 -31.41 -1.00
CA ARG A 60 38.77 -31.35 -1.12
C ARG A 60 38.49 -29.95 -1.66
N ASP A 61 38.22 -29.87 -2.95
CA ASP A 61 37.57 -28.72 -3.57
C ASP A 61 36.17 -28.58 -2.95
N ALA A 62 36.13 -28.06 -1.73
CA ALA A 62 34.94 -27.48 -1.15
C ALA A 62 34.70 -26.19 -1.92
N ARG A 63 34.06 -26.34 -3.09
CA ARG A 63 33.48 -25.23 -3.83
C ARG A 63 32.40 -24.64 -2.91
N ILE A 64 32.79 -23.71 -2.05
CA ILE A 64 31.87 -22.86 -1.32
C ILE A 64 31.16 -22.05 -2.39
N VAL A 65 30.04 -22.58 -2.86
CA VAL A 65 29.06 -21.77 -3.53
C VAL A 65 28.57 -20.84 -2.44
N HIS A 66 29.08 -19.60 -2.41
CA HIS A 66 28.42 -18.56 -1.65
C HIS A 66 27.03 -18.43 -2.27
N HIS A 67 26.07 -19.14 -1.67
CA HIS A 67 24.69 -18.75 -1.73
C HIS A 67 24.65 -17.40 -1.02
N GLU A 68 24.73 -16.32 -1.79
CA GLU A 68 24.20 -15.05 -1.34
C GLU A 68 22.70 -15.28 -1.17
N HIS A 69 22.31 -15.67 0.04
CA HIS A 69 20.95 -15.42 0.47
C HIS A 69 20.86 -13.90 0.61
N PRO A 70 20.04 -13.19 -0.19
CA PRO A 70 19.65 -11.84 0.16
C PRO A 70 18.84 -11.95 1.46
N ARG A 71 19.54 -12.00 2.60
CA ARG A 71 18.90 -11.87 3.90
C ARG A 71 18.57 -10.39 4.04
N HIS A 72 17.46 -9.99 3.43
CA HIS A 72 16.78 -8.78 3.87
C HIS A 72 16.57 -8.96 5.37
N ARG A 73 17.31 -8.20 6.17
CA ARG A 73 17.15 -8.24 7.62
C ARG A 73 15.75 -7.72 7.92
N VAL A 74 14.98 -8.55 8.60
CA VAL A 74 13.71 -8.15 9.22
C VAL A 74 14.03 -6.99 10.17
N LEU A 75 13.38 -5.84 9.95
CA LEU A 75 13.35 -4.77 10.93
C LEU A 75 12.41 -5.19 12.07
N SER A 76 12.89 -5.13 13.30
CA SER A 76 12.15 -5.56 14.49
C SER A 76 12.39 -4.62 15.68
N GLY A 77 11.58 -4.78 16.74
CA GLY A 77 11.64 -3.97 17.96
C GLY A 77 10.77 -2.71 17.90
N ASP A 78 10.85 -1.90 18.95
CA ASP A 78 9.84 -0.89 19.28
C ASP A 78 10.26 0.51 18.78
N GLY A 79 11.41 0.60 18.12
CA GLY A 79 11.98 1.84 17.62
C GLY A 79 11.17 2.48 16.50
N VAL A 80 11.26 3.79 16.40
CA VAL A 80 10.66 4.55 15.30
C VAL A 80 11.48 4.35 14.03
N LEU A 81 10.81 4.03 12.92
CA LEU A 81 11.37 4.10 11.58
C LEU A 81 11.12 5.50 11.02
N ALA A 82 12.18 6.29 10.83
CA ALA A 82 12.09 7.62 10.21
C ALA A 82 12.73 7.64 8.83
N LYS A 83 11.93 7.93 7.79
CA LYS A 83 12.40 8.17 6.43
C LYS A 83 12.62 9.68 6.23
N THR A 84 13.90 10.05 6.12
CA THR A 84 14.37 11.42 5.86
C THR A 84 15.13 11.50 4.53
N GLY A 85 15.47 12.69 4.07
CA GLY A 85 16.15 12.92 2.79
C GLY A 85 15.24 12.73 1.59
N THR A 86 15.59 13.35 0.46
CA THR A 86 14.73 13.43 -0.73
C THR A 86 14.63 12.14 -1.55
N GLY A 87 15.45 11.13 -1.27
CA GLY A 87 15.47 9.86 -2.00
C GLY A 87 14.31 8.91 -1.66
N THR A 88 14.32 7.74 -2.30
CA THR A 88 13.33 6.67 -2.09
C THR A 88 13.94 5.54 -1.25
N LEU A 89 13.26 5.14 -0.17
CA LEU A 89 13.57 3.92 0.58
C LEU A 89 12.51 2.87 0.27
N THR A 90 12.91 1.71 -0.25
CA THR A 90 11.99 0.59 -0.49
C THR A 90 12.18 -0.50 0.56
N LEU A 91 11.09 -0.84 1.26
CA LEU A 91 11.02 -1.98 2.17
C LEU A 91 10.37 -3.16 1.45
N SER A 92 11.18 -4.16 1.09
CA SER A 92 10.72 -5.37 0.37
C SER A 92 10.64 -6.63 1.23
N GLY A 93 11.10 -6.57 2.48
CA GLY A 93 11.03 -7.69 3.43
C GLY A 93 9.74 -7.68 4.25
N THR A 94 9.52 -8.74 5.03
CA THR A 94 8.48 -8.80 6.07
C THR A 94 9.07 -8.31 7.39
N ASN A 95 8.64 -7.16 7.85
CA ASN A 95 9.14 -6.47 9.04
C ASN A 95 8.17 -6.65 10.22
N THR A 96 8.71 -6.64 11.45
CA THR A 96 7.98 -6.90 12.69
C THR A 96 8.21 -5.81 13.76
N PHE A 97 8.77 -4.67 13.38
CA PHE A 97 8.91 -3.54 14.30
C PHE A 97 7.53 -3.01 14.72
N THR A 98 7.39 -2.56 15.95
CA THR A 98 6.11 -2.10 16.49
C THR A 98 6.03 -0.58 16.65
N GLY A 99 7.18 0.10 16.58
CA GLY A 99 7.25 1.56 16.64
C GLY A 99 6.62 2.25 15.43
N ALA A 100 6.40 3.55 15.57
CA ALA A 100 5.81 4.38 14.52
C ALA A 100 6.69 4.43 13.26
N THR A 101 6.05 4.71 12.12
CA THR A 101 6.73 5.00 10.86
C THR A 101 6.46 6.46 10.49
N LEU A 102 7.52 7.25 10.40
CA LEU A 102 7.47 8.65 10.02
C LEU A 102 8.13 8.83 8.65
N VAL A 103 7.40 9.38 7.69
CA VAL A 103 7.93 9.78 6.38
C VAL A 103 8.03 11.29 6.37
N SER A 104 9.19 11.82 6.72
CA SER A 104 9.41 13.27 6.81
C SER A 104 9.86 13.90 5.50
N GLU A 105 10.58 13.16 4.66
CA GLU A 105 11.04 13.64 3.36
C GLU A 105 11.18 12.49 2.35
N GLY A 106 11.07 12.83 1.06
CA GLY A 106 11.21 11.90 -0.06
C GLY A 106 10.11 10.83 -0.05
N THR A 107 10.47 9.62 -0.47
CA THR A 107 9.50 8.53 -0.65
C THR A 107 9.84 7.31 0.21
N LEU A 108 8.85 6.78 0.94
CA LEU A 108 8.90 5.43 1.51
C LEU A 108 8.02 4.51 0.68
N THR A 109 8.61 3.49 0.06
CA THR A 109 7.89 2.48 -0.72
C THR A 109 7.72 1.19 0.08
N ALA A 110 6.48 0.77 0.29
CA ALA A 110 6.12 -0.55 0.81
C ALA A 110 6.04 -1.56 -0.35
N GLY A 111 7.13 -2.28 -0.58
CA GLY A 111 7.29 -3.25 -1.68
C GLY A 111 6.88 -4.68 -1.35
N SER A 112 6.37 -4.94 -0.14
CA SER A 112 5.81 -6.23 0.26
C SER A 112 4.61 -6.03 1.20
N THR A 113 3.76 -7.05 1.35
CA THR A 113 2.59 -6.99 2.24
C THR A 113 2.97 -6.91 3.73
N GLY A 114 4.22 -7.26 4.06
CA GLY A 114 4.81 -7.13 5.39
C GLY A 114 5.81 -5.99 5.50
N ALA A 115 5.87 -5.08 4.51
CA ALA A 115 6.87 -4.02 4.47
C ALA A 115 6.81 -3.13 5.71
N LEU A 116 5.60 -2.86 6.21
CA LEU A 116 5.37 -2.23 7.50
C LEU A 116 4.58 -3.20 8.40
N SER A 117 4.81 -3.12 9.70
CA SER A 117 4.02 -3.88 10.67
C SER A 117 2.58 -3.37 10.73
N ALA A 118 1.63 -4.29 10.91
CA ALA A 118 0.23 -3.95 11.10
C ALA A 118 -0.04 -3.09 12.35
N SER A 119 0.89 -3.00 13.31
CA SER A 119 0.73 -2.14 14.49
C SER A 119 1.23 -0.71 14.28
N THR A 120 1.95 -0.41 13.19
CA THR A 120 2.62 0.88 13.02
C THR A 120 1.63 2.04 12.87
N ALA A 121 1.90 3.16 13.53
CA ALA A 121 1.28 4.43 13.18
C ALA A 121 2.11 5.09 12.07
N LEU A 122 1.53 5.21 10.88
CA LEU A 122 2.18 5.86 9.74
C LEU A 122 1.82 7.35 9.74
N THR A 123 2.83 8.21 9.80
CA THR A 123 2.68 9.65 9.56
C THR A 123 3.44 10.05 8.31
N VAL A 124 2.77 10.74 7.39
CA VAL A 124 3.40 11.28 6.16
C VAL A 124 3.37 12.79 6.23
N ASP A 125 4.53 13.41 6.38
CA ASP A 125 4.65 14.86 6.50
C ASP A 125 4.39 15.56 5.16
N THR A 126 4.10 16.86 5.23
CA THR A 126 3.87 17.69 4.03
C THR A 126 5.06 17.59 3.07
N GLY A 127 4.80 17.31 1.80
CA GLY A 127 5.84 17.18 0.76
C GLY A 127 6.54 15.81 0.73
N ALA A 128 6.25 14.92 1.68
CA ALA A 128 6.71 13.54 1.65
C ALA A 128 5.68 12.62 0.98
N THR A 129 6.12 11.42 0.56
CA THR A 129 5.26 10.44 -0.11
C THR A 129 5.42 9.06 0.52
N PHE A 130 4.30 8.42 0.84
CA PHE A 130 4.23 6.98 1.06
C PHE A 130 3.66 6.31 -0.19
N ASN A 131 4.39 5.33 -0.73
CA ASN A 131 3.98 4.58 -1.92
C ASN A 131 3.74 3.11 -1.57
N LEU A 132 2.52 2.63 -1.76
CA LEU A 132 2.17 1.21 -1.63
C LEU A 132 2.31 0.52 -2.99
N ASP A 133 3.37 -0.28 -3.11
CA ASP A 133 3.66 -1.08 -4.31
C ASP A 133 3.27 -2.56 -4.14
N ALA A 134 3.08 -3.01 -2.89
CA ALA A 134 2.52 -4.33 -2.57
C ALA A 134 1.01 -4.39 -2.81
N ALA A 135 0.50 -5.58 -3.17
CA ALA A 135 -0.93 -5.81 -3.44
C ALA A 135 -1.87 -5.35 -2.30
N GLN A 136 -1.43 -5.48 -1.05
CA GLN A 136 -2.16 -5.00 0.11
C GLN A 136 -1.20 -4.64 1.25
N LEU A 137 -1.58 -3.66 2.08
CA LEU A 137 -0.92 -3.39 3.34
C LEU A 137 -1.94 -3.05 4.43
N VAL A 138 -1.76 -3.62 5.61
CA VAL A 138 -2.50 -3.28 6.83
C VAL A 138 -1.56 -2.51 7.75
N ILE A 139 -2.01 -1.37 8.28
CA ILE A 139 -1.26 -0.55 9.24
C ILE A 139 -2.16 -0.13 10.41
N GLY A 140 -1.52 0.23 11.53
CA GLY A 140 -2.19 0.61 12.76
C GLY A 140 -3.07 1.83 12.54
N SER A 141 -2.49 2.92 12.05
CA SER A 141 -3.21 4.18 11.78
C SER A 141 -2.46 5.03 10.75
N LEU A 142 -3.15 6.02 10.17
CA LEU A 142 -2.60 6.95 9.18
C LEU A 142 -2.83 8.39 9.66
N ALA A 143 -1.78 9.22 9.60
CA ALA A 143 -1.86 10.64 9.91
C ALA A 143 -0.95 11.47 8.97
N GLY A 144 -1.09 12.80 9.06
CA GLY A 144 -0.23 13.75 8.37
C GLY A 144 -0.87 14.40 7.14
N ALA A 145 -0.07 15.14 6.40
CA ALA A 145 -0.50 16.04 5.33
C ALA A 145 0.17 15.76 3.98
N GLY A 146 0.99 14.70 3.89
CA GLY A 146 1.69 14.32 2.68
C GLY A 146 0.85 13.52 1.68
N THR A 147 1.54 12.86 0.75
CA THR A 147 0.91 12.08 -0.30
C THR A 147 0.96 10.58 0.02
N VAL A 148 -0.15 9.88 -0.18
CA VAL A 148 -0.24 8.42 -0.14
C VAL A 148 -0.66 7.92 -1.51
N THR A 149 0.16 7.09 -2.16
CA THR A 149 -0.16 6.48 -3.45
C THR A 149 -0.37 4.99 -3.30
N THR A 150 -1.48 4.46 -3.80
CA THR A 150 -1.82 3.03 -3.69
C THR A 150 -1.89 2.31 -5.03
N GLY A 151 -1.96 3.04 -6.15
CA GLY A 151 -2.17 2.43 -7.45
C GLY A 151 -3.47 1.59 -7.45
N THR A 152 -3.40 0.34 -7.87
CA THR A 152 -4.53 -0.62 -7.80
C THR A 152 -4.51 -1.50 -6.56
N ASN A 153 -3.73 -1.13 -5.53
CA ASN A 153 -3.52 -1.93 -4.32
C ASN A 153 -4.50 -1.53 -3.20
N ALA A 154 -4.54 -2.35 -2.14
CA ALA A 154 -5.42 -2.14 -0.98
C ALA A 154 -4.66 -1.64 0.25
N LEU A 155 -4.98 -0.44 0.75
CA LEU A 155 -4.48 0.07 2.02
C LEU A 155 -5.58 -0.02 3.09
N ILE A 156 -5.29 -0.72 4.19
CA ILE A 156 -6.20 -0.86 5.34
C ILE A 156 -5.56 -0.18 6.56
N VAL A 157 -6.29 0.73 7.20
CA VAL A 157 -5.82 1.52 8.34
C VAL A 157 -6.78 1.40 9.52
N GLY A 158 -6.28 1.64 10.74
CA GLY A 158 -7.11 1.77 11.94
C GLY A 158 -7.15 0.54 12.85
N VAL A 159 -6.37 -0.51 12.56
CA VAL A 159 -6.35 -1.73 13.40
C VAL A 159 -5.81 -1.51 14.81
N ASN A 160 -5.11 -0.39 15.07
CA ASN A 160 -4.69 0.00 16.41
C ASN A 160 -5.74 0.81 17.19
N ASN A 161 -6.92 1.06 16.57
CA ASN A 161 -8.03 1.82 17.14
C ASN A 161 -7.69 3.26 17.55
N ALA A 162 -6.59 3.84 17.06
CA ALA A 162 -6.22 5.21 17.39
C ALA A 162 -7.06 6.23 16.64
N ASP A 163 -7.33 7.35 17.30
CA ASP A 163 -7.86 8.55 16.67
C ASP A 163 -6.72 9.30 15.96
N THR A 164 -6.92 9.66 14.70
CA THR A 164 -5.90 10.31 13.86
C THR A 164 -6.51 11.37 12.96
N THR A 165 -5.66 12.28 12.46
CA THR A 165 -6.07 13.29 11.47
C THR A 165 -5.17 13.17 10.25
N PHE A 166 -5.80 13.09 9.08
CA PHE A 166 -5.13 13.15 7.79
C PHE A 166 -5.67 14.35 7.00
N SER A 167 -4.76 15.19 6.53
CA SER A 167 -5.06 16.39 5.74
C SER A 167 -4.34 16.39 4.40
N GLY A 168 -3.86 15.22 3.99
CA GLY A 168 -3.06 15.03 2.79
C GLY A 168 -3.87 14.57 1.58
N THR A 169 -3.16 14.06 0.58
CA THR A 169 -3.77 13.49 -0.63
C THR A 169 -3.50 11.99 -0.68
N LEU A 170 -4.55 11.19 -0.82
CA LEU A 170 -4.48 9.78 -1.16
C LEU A 170 -4.92 9.58 -2.61
N THR A 171 -4.06 8.99 -3.44
CA THR A 171 -4.36 8.71 -4.85
C THR A 171 -4.39 7.20 -5.11
N ASN A 172 -5.56 6.70 -5.44
CA ASN A 172 -5.77 5.37 -6.03
C ASN A 172 -5.82 5.48 -7.55
N THR A 173 -5.64 4.35 -8.23
CA THR A 173 -5.89 4.18 -9.67
C THR A 173 -7.23 3.50 -9.89
N GLY A 174 -7.87 3.76 -11.04
CA GLY A 174 -9.11 3.11 -11.46
C GLY A 174 -10.36 3.90 -11.06
N VAL A 175 -11.49 3.52 -11.67
CA VAL A 175 -12.80 4.10 -11.38
C VAL A 175 -13.63 3.10 -10.58
N ALA A 176 -14.44 3.61 -9.65
CA ALA A 176 -15.26 2.79 -8.74
C ALA A 176 -16.43 2.05 -9.43
N TRP A 177 -16.74 2.38 -10.69
CA TRP A 177 -17.87 1.82 -11.42
C TRP A 177 -17.37 0.97 -12.58
N GLY A 178 -17.47 -0.36 -12.46
CA GLY A 178 -17.08 -1.31 -13.51
C GLY A 178 -16.32 -2.52 -12.99
N SER A 179 -15.69 -3.29 -13.89
CA SER A 179 -14.88 -4.48 -13.56
C SER A 179 -13.37 -4.24 -13.54
N ASP A 180 -12.93 -3.00 -13.78
CA ASP A 180 -11.51 -2.67 -13.91
C ASP A 180 -10.76 -2.76 -12.58
N ALA A 181 -9.46 -3.01 -12.62
CA ALA A 181 -8.63 -2.99 -11.42
C ALA A 181 -8.63 -1.58 -10.80
N ARG A 182 -8.82 -1.50 -9.47
CA ARG A 182 -8.85 -0.23 -8.74
C ARG A 182 -8.18 -0.34 -7.39
N GLY A 183 -7.64 0.79 -6.92
CA GLY A 183 -7.10 0.88 -5.57
C GLY A 183 -8.22 1.04 -4.55
N THR A 184 -7.97 0.55 -3.34
CA THR A 184 -8.91 0.68 -2.24
C THR A 184 -8.23 1.27 -1.01
N PHE A 185 -8.93 2.18 -0.36
CA PHE A 185 -8.56 2.70 0.96
C PHE A 185 -9.64 2.30 1.96
N SER A 186 -9.28 1.59 3.02
CA SER A 186 -10.23 1.08 4.00
C SER A 186 -9.86 1.50 5.41
N LYS A 187 -10.79 2.13 6.12
CA LYS A 187 -10.72 2.37 7.56
C LYS A 187 -11.43 1.24 8.31
N THR A 188 -10.75 0.64 9.28
CA THR A 188 -11.27 -0.40 10.18
C THR A 188 -10.95 -0.08 11.65
N GLY A 189 -11.30 -0.97 12.58
CA GLY A 189 -11.14 -0.76 14.02
C GLY A 189 -12.12 0.29 14.56
N THR A 190 -12.06 0.56 15.86
CA THR A 190 -13.06 1.40 16.55
C THR A 190 -12.73 2.89 16.59
N GLY A 191 -11.47 3.26 16.30
CA GLY A 191 -11.01 4.66 16.33
C GLY A 191 -11.59 5.54 15.22
N THR A 192 -11.29 6.83 15.28
CA THR A 192 -11.74 7.87 14.35
C THR A 192 -10.59 8.34 13.44
N LEU A 193 -10.80 8.31 12.14
CA LEU A 193 -9.95 9.02 11.18
C LEU A 193 -10.62 10.32 10.77
N THR A 194 -10.08 11.45 11.22
CA THR A 194 -10.56 12.78 10.82
C THR A 194 -9.89 13.16 9.50
N LEU A 195 -10.68 13.53 8.50
CA LEU A 195 -10.20 14.05 7.22
C LEU A 195 -10.42 15.55 7.17
N GLU A 196 -9.33 16.33 7.22
CA GLU A 196 -9.36 17.79 7.24
C GLU A 196 -8.73 18.35 5.98
N SER A 197 -9.54 18.84 5.04
CA SER A 197 -9.07 19.26 3.71
C SER A 197 -8.33 18.17 2.93
N ALA A 198 -8.61 16.90 3.24
CA ALA A 198 -7.97 15.77 2.58
C ALA A 198 -8.60 15.51 1.20
N THR A 199 -7.85 14.89 0.31
CA THR A 199 -8.37 14.38 -0.96
C THR A 199 -8.12 12.88 -1.05
N ILE A 200 -9.16 12.10 -1.34
CA ILE A 200 -9.07 10.68 -1.67
C ILE A 200 -9.57 10.52 -3.11
N ALA A 201 -8.62 10.52 -4.04
CA ALA A 201 -8.88 10.52 -5.47
C ALA A 201 -8.71 9.13 -6.08
N GLY A 202 -9.57 8.80 -7.04
CA GLY A 202 -9.63 7.52 -7.72
C GLY A 202 -10.04 6.37 -6.81
N GLY A 203 -10.29 5.22 -7.43
CA GLY A 203 -10.62 3.98 -6.73
C GLY A 203 -11.80 4.13 -5.78
N GLU A 204 -11.73 3.44 -4.65
CA GLU A 204 -12.83 3.36 -3.68
C GLU A 204 -12.34 3.55 -2.24
N ALA A 205 -13.09 4.32 -1.46
CA ALA A 205 -12.86 4.50 -0.02
C ALA A 205 -13.96 3.81 0.80
N TYR A 206 -13.55 3.14 1.87
CA TYR A 206 -14.41 2.32 2.71
C TYR A 206 -14.26 2.66 4.20
N VAL A 207 -15.39 2.76 4.91
CA VAL A 207 -15.43 2.71 6.38
C VAL A 207 -15.98 1.34 6.78
N LEU A 208 -15.09 0.37 6.97
CA LEU A 208 -15.45 -0.98 7.40
C LEU A 208 -15.68 -1.06 8.92
N GLY A 209 -15.06 -0.14 9.68
CA GLY A 209 -15.15 -0.08 11.13
C GLY A 209 -14.86 1.31 11.68
N GLY A 210 -15.53 1.67 12.78
CA GLY A 210 -15.29 2.92 13.50
C GLY A 210 -15.81 4.13 12.73
N THR A 211 -15.09 5.24 12.82
CA THR A 211 -15.55 6.53 12.27
C THR A 211 -14.56 7.14 11.28
N ILE A 212 -15.08 7.66 10.16
CA ILE A 212 -14.42 8.76 9.44
C ILE A 212 -15.16 10.05 9.77
N ALA A 213 -14.43 11.09 10.18
CA ALA A 213 -15.00 12.36 10.62
C ALA A 213 -14.58 13.53 9.73
N ILE A 214 -15.53 14.44 9.46
CA ILE A 214 -15.32 15.72 8.78
C ILE A 214 -15.82 16.82 9.72
N SER A 215 -14.89 17.63 10.22
CA SER A 215 -15.17 18.72 11.17
C SER A 215 -14.90 20.12 10.60
N SER A 216 -14.03 20.21 9.59
CA SER A 216 -13.54 21.47 9.03
C SER A 216 -12.97 21.24 7.62
N GLY A 217 -12.65 22.34 6.93
CA GLY A 217 -12.01 22.29 5.62
C GLY A 217 -12.91 21.81 4.49
N THR A 218 -12.31 21.51 3.34
CA THR A 218 -13.01 20.95 2.18
C THR A 218 -12.36 19.62 1.80
N THR A 219 -13.00 18.52 2.18
CA THR A 219 -12.55 17.17 1.87
C THR A 219 -13.22 16.68 0.59
N ALA A 220 -12.48 15.96 -0.25
CA ALA A 220 -12.99 15.34 -1.48
C ALA A 220 -12.73 13.84 -1.47
N VAL A 221 -13.73 13.04 -1.83
CA VAL A 221 -13.64 11.58 -1.97
C VAL A 221 -14.37 11.17 -3.24
N ASP A 222 -13.75 10.42 -4.15
CA ASP A 222 -14.45 10.04 -5.38
C ASP A 222 -15.60 9.06 -5.12
N TYR A 223 -15.31 7.88 -4.56
CA TYR A 223 -16.32 6.91 -4.16
C TYR A 223 -16.20 6.62 -2.67
N PHE A 224 -17.32 6.67 -1.95
CA PHE A 224 -17.31 6.48 -0.51
C PHE A 224 -18.38 5.49 -0.08
N SER A 225 -17.97 4.45 0.64
CA SER A 225 -18.88 3.43 1.17
C SER A 225 -18.70 3.28 2.67
N VAL A 226 -19.81 3.37 3.40
CA VAL A 226 -19.84 3.37 4.86
C VAL A 226 -20.57 2.13 5.35
N GLY A 227 -19.87 1.26 6.06
CA GLY A 227 -20.43 0.04 6.64
C GLY A 227 -20.93 -0.95 5.59
N THR A 228 -20.11 -1.28 4.60
CA THR A 228 -20.46 -2.26 3.54
C THR A 228 -19.96 -3.66 3.87
N ALA A 229 -20.67 -4.67 3.35
CA ALA A 229 -20.30 -6.07 3.39
C ALA A 229 -20.17 -6.67 4.80
N THR A 230 -19.74 -7.92 4.85
CA THR A 230 -19.45 -8.63 6.10
C THR A 230 -17.98 -9.03 6.15
N THR A 231 -17.40 -9.07 7.35
CA THR A 231 -16.11 -9.69 7.60
C THR A 231 -16.35 -10.93 8.45
N SER A 232 -15.97 -12.10 7.92
CA SER A 232 -16.18 -13.39 8.60
C SER A 232 -17.63 -13.63 9.04
N GLY A 233 -18.60 -13.21 8.21
CA GLY A 233 -20.04 -13.34 8.48
C GLY A 233 -20.62 -12.31 9.45
N THR A 234 -19.80 -11.41 10.02
CA THR A 234 -20.26 -10.29 10.85
C THR A 234 -20.40 -9.03 10.00
N PRO A 235 -21.53 -8.31 10.05
CA PRO A 235 -21.67 -7.03 9.37
C PRO A 235 -20.57 -6.05 9.76
N ASN A 236 -19.95 -5.43 8.76
CA ASN A 236 -19.04 -4.31 8.98
C ASN A 236 -19.85 -3.11 9.48
N THR A 237 -19.36 -2.43 10.52
CA THR A 237 -20.08 -1.33 11.20
C THR A 237 -19.30 -0.03 11.05
N GLY A 238 -19.67 0.77 10.04
CA GLY A 238 -18.98 2.01 9.70
C GLY A 238 -19.81 3.25 10.00
N THR A 239 -19.16 4.32 10.45
CA THR A 239 -19.78 5.63 10.64
C THR A 239 -19.06 6.71 9.84
N LEU A 240 -19.83 7.55 9.14
CA LEU A 240 -19.38 8.84 8.62
C LEU A 240 -20.00 9.95 9.48
N ALA A 241 -19.16 10.73 10.17
CA ALA A 241 -19.58 11.86 10.98
C ALA A 241 -19.24 13.18 10.28
N ILE A 242 -20.23 14.04 10.06
CA ILE A 242 -20.06 15.36 9.44
C ILE A 242 -20.60 16.40 10.43
N SER A 243 -19.70 17.08 11.13
CA SER A 243 -20.04 18.12 12.11
C SER A 243 -19.73 19.53 11.61
N GLY A 244 -18.92 19.66 10.55
CA GLY A 244 -18.55 20.93 9.94
C GLY A 244 -17.84 20.72 8.60
N GLY A 245 -17.28 21.80 8.04
CA GLY A 245 -16.59 21.76 6.75
C GLY A 245 -17.49 21.38 5.57
N THR A 246 -16.87 20.97 4.47
CA THR A 246 -17.53 20.45 3.27
C THR A 246 -16.92 19.09 2.90
N LEU A 247 -17.76 18.09 2.66
CA LEU A 247 -17.40 16.83 2.03
C LEU A 247 -17.99 16.80 0.62
N ASN A 248 -17.14 16.68 -0.39
CA ASN A 248 -17.56 16.44 -1.77
C ASN A 248 -17.37 14.96 -2.10
N VAL A 249 -18.43 14.28 -2.53
CA VAL A 249 -18.40 12.91 -3.02
C VAL A 249 -18.68 12.88 -4.51
N GLY A 250 -17.75 12.32 -5.28
CA GLY A 250 -17.69 12.45 -6.73
C GLY A 250 -18.53 11.45 -7.54
N VAL A 251 -18.69 10.23 -7.03
CA VAL A 251 -19.29 9.10 -7.75
C VAL A 251 -20.51 8.60 -7.00
N ALA A 252 -20.33 8.08 -5.79
CA ALA A 252 -21.46 7.62 -5.00
C ALA A 252 -21.10 7.59 -3.52
N LEU A 253 -22.14 7.81 -2.70
CA LEU A 253 -22.13 7.49 -1.28
C LEU A 253 -22.99 6.24 -1.06
N GLN A 254 -22.36 5.14 -0.65
CA GLN A 254 -23.06 3.94 -0.21
C GLN A 254 -23.13 3.91 1.32
N VAL A 255 -24.28 3.55 1.89
CA VAL A 255 -24.48 3.50 3.33
C VAL A 255 -25.16 2.19 3.70
N GLY A 256 -24.41 1.26 4.29
CA GLY A 256 -24.96 0.00 4.78
C GLY A 256 -25.36 -0.96 3.66
N ASP A 257 -24.43 -1.24 2.76
CA ASP A 257 -24.67 -2.10 1.59
C ASP A 257 -24.18 -3.55 1.84
N TRP A 258 -24.65 -4.49 1.03
CA TRP A 258 -24.14 -5.88 0.97
C TRP A 258 -24.13 -6.66 2.30
N GLY A 259 -25.12 -6.43 3.16
CA GLY A 259 -25.18 -7.05 4.49
C GLY A 259 -24.36 -6.34 5.57
N GLY A 260 -23.77 -5.19 5.26
CA GLY A 260 -23.10 -4.33 6.24
C GLY A 260 -24.04 -3.33 6.92
N ASN A 261 -23.52 -2.65 7.96
CA ASN A 261 -24.24 -1.68 8.77
C ASN A 261 -23.56 -0.30 8.68
N GLY A 262 -24.14 0.61 7.91
CA GLY A 262 -23.60 1.95 7.68
C GLY A 262 -24.43 3.04 8.36
N THR A 263 -23.76 4.02 8.97
CA THR A 263 -24.42 5.20 9.53
C THR A 263 -23.74 6.47 9.07
N VAL A 264 -24.51 7.44 8.56
CA VAL A 264 -24.07 8.82 8.37
C VAL A 264 -24.73 9.68 9.45
N ASN A 265 -23.92 10.44 10.18
CA ASN A 265 -24.37 11.39 11.19
C ASN A 265 -23.94 12.79 10.80
N GLN A 266 -24.87 13.57 10.26
CA GLN A 266 -24.65 14.96 9.88
C GLN A 266 -25.25 15.91 10.94
N THR A 267 -24.38 16.52 11.73
CA THR A 267 -24.72 17.49 12.78
C THR A 267 -24.31 18.91 12.41
N GLY A 268 -23.76 19.11 11.20
CA GLY A 268 -23.36 20.40 10.65
C GLY A 268 -22.72 20.21 9.27
N GLY A 269 -22.02 21.25 8.80
CA GLY A 269 -21.28 21.22 7.53
C GLY A 269 -22.13 20.97 6.28
N THR A 270 -21.45 20.70 5.17
CA THR A 270 -22.06 20.44 3.87
C THR A 270 -21.61 19.10 3.32
N LEU A 271 -22.55 18.24 2.94
CA LEU A 271 -22.30 17.07 2.09
C LEU A 271 -22.79 17.37 0.68
N ASN A 272 -21.86 17.44 -0.26
CA ASN A 272 -22.15 17.56 -1.69
C ASN A 272 -21.95 16.21 -2.36
N ILE A 273 -22.97 15.70 -3.03
CA ILE A 273 -22.88 14.56 -3.92
C ILE A 273 -23.00 15.10 -5.34
N ALA A 274 -21.93 15.09 -6.12
CA ALA A 274 -21.89 15.70 -7.45
C ALA A 274 -21.01 14.87 -8.39
N ALA A 275 -21.43 14.70 -9.65
CA ALA A 275 -20.76 13.81 -10.58
C ALA A 275 -19.40 14.39 -11.01
N THR A 276 -18.29 13.83 -10.50
CA THR A 276 -16.92 14.13 -10.97
C THR A 276 -16.52 13.28 -12.18
N CYS A 277 -17.26 12.20 -12.45
CA CYS A 277 -16.95 11.23 -13.50
C CYS A 277 -17.47 11.63 -14.91
N GLY A 278 -18.20 12.76 -15.02
CA GLY A 278 -18.74 13.27 -16.29
C GLY A 278 -19.94 12.51 -16.87
N ILE A 279 -20.44 11.47 -16.19
CA ILE A 279 -21.61 10.67 -16.60
C ILE A 279 -22.67 10.72 -15.49
N SER A 280 -23.61 11.65 -15.58
CA SER A 280 -24.66 11.84 -14.56
C SER A 280 -25.60 10.64 -14.39
N ALA A 281 -25.72 9.76 -15.39
CA ALA A 281 -26.57 8.57 -15.31
C ALA A 281 -26.04 7.50 -14.33
N ASN A 282 -24.74 7.54 -13.99
CA ASN A 282 -24.08 6.49 -13.18
C ASN A 282 -23.27 7.06 -11.99
N CYS A 283 -23.29 8.38 -11.81
CA CYS A 283 -22.55 9.09 -10.77
C CYS A 283 -23.44 10.12 -10.09
N ALA A 284 -23.06 10.51 -8.88
CA ALA A 284 -23.81 11.33 -7.93
C ALA A 284 -25.01 10.65 -7.26
N ALA A 285 -24.90 9.37 -6.89
CA ALA A 285 -25.97 8.67 -6.15
C ALA A 285 -25.68 8.55 -4.65
N ILE A 286 -26.75 8.53 -3.84
CA ILE A 286 -26.71 8.00 -2.48
C ILE A 286 -27.57 6.74 -2.46
N ASN A 287 -26.99 5.59 -2.09
CA ASN A 287 -27.79 4.39 -1.80
C ASN A 287 -27.64 4.02 -0.32
N ILE A 288 -28.76 3.64 0.28
CA ILE A 288 -28.86 3.41 1.72
C ILE A 288 -29.56 2.06 1.94
N GLY A 289 -28.87 1.12 2.60
CA GLY A 289 -29.45 -0.16 3.03
C GLY A 289 -29.74 -1.13 1.90
N ASN A 290 -28.99 -1.09 0.79
CA ASN A 290 -29.25 -1.98 -0.33
C ASN A 290 -28.65 -3.38 -0.09
N GLN A 291 -29.02 -4.35 -0.92
CA GLN A 291 -28.32 -5.65 -1.04
C GLN A 291 -28.23 -6.43 0.29
N GLY A 292 -29.26 -6.30 1.13
CA GLY A 292 -29.36 -6.98 2.42
C GLY A 292 -28.64 -6.28 3.58
N GLY A 293 -28.03 -5.11 3.36
CA GLY A 293 -27.43 -4.30 4.42
C GLY A 293 -28.42 -3.37 5.12
N THR A 294 -27.95 -2.70 6.18
CA THR A 294 -28.70 -1.72 6.95
C THR A 294 -28.00 -0.37 6.92
N GLY A 295 -28.60 0.60 6.23
CA GLY A 295 -28.10 1.97 6.15
C GLY A 295 -28.93 2.94 6.98
N THR A 296 -28.30 3.95 7.57
CA THR A 296 -28.98 5.05 8.25
C THR A 296 -28.31 6.38 7.91
N TYR A 297 -29.10 7.40 7.58
CA TYR A 297 -28.63 8.78 7.42
C TYR A 297 -29.38 9.68 8.39
N ASN A 298 -28.68 10.17 9.41
CA ASN A 298 -29.21 11.12 10.39
C ASN A 298 -28.73 12.53 10.02
N ILE A 299 -29.66 13.46 9.85
CA ILE A 299 -29.35 14.89 9.67
C ILE A 299 -30.08 15.71 10.72
N SER A 300 -29.32 16.40 11.57
CA SER A 300 -29.86 17.31 12.59
C SER A 300 -29.50 18.77 12.32
N ALA A 301 -28.45 19.02 11.54
CA ALA A 301 -28.09 20.34 11.00
C ALA A 301 -27.13 20.19 9.80
N GLY A 302 -26.84 21.29 9.10
CA GLY A 302 -25.99 21.31 7.91
C GLY A 302 -26.77 21.33 6.59
N THR A 303 -26.09 21.03 5.49
CA THR A 303 -26.67 20.96 4.14
C THR A 303 -26.32 19.63 3.48
N LEU A 304 -27.32 18.97 2.90
CA LEU A 304 -27.14 17.86 1.97
C LEU A 304 -27.53 18.37 0.57
N SER A 305 -26.58 18.40 -0.35
CA SER A 305 -26.78 18.84 -1.74
C SER A 305 -26.46 17.69 -2.68
N ILE A 306 -27.43 17.30 -3.51
CA ILE A 306 -27.29 16.24 -4.51
C ILE A 306 -27.45 16.89 -5.89
N GLN A 307 -26.35 16.96 -6.64
CA GLN A 307 -26.26 17.59 -7.95
C GLN A 307 -26.00 16.50 -9.00
N GLY A 308 -27.05 15.73 -9.32
CA GLY A 308 -27.03 14.64 -10.29
C GLY A 308 -28.04 13.55 -9.89
N GLY A 309 -28.91 13.20 -10.83
CA GLY A 309 -30.06 12.32 -10.66
C GLY A 309 -31.09 12.59 -11.74
#